data_AF-A0A183FBL4-F1
#
_entry.id   AF-A0A183FBL4-F1
#
_cell.length_a   1.000
_cell.length_b   1.000
_cell.length_c   1.000
_cell.angle_alpha   90.00
_cell.angle_beta   90.00
_cell.angle_gamma   90.00
#
_symmetry.space_group_name_H-M   'P 1'
#
loop_
_entity.id
_entity.type
_entity.pdbx_description
1 polymer ?
#
loop_
_entity_poly.entity_id
_entity_poly.type
_entity_poly.pdbx_seq_one_letter_code
_entity_poly.pdbx_strand_id
1 'polypeptide(L)'
;MRSEVPAEDYGPKVNFKHKKVKTDSFVGMPEYADMLLEKMRTISQEKLGNYVPFEMCNLEYDQSKRSTIEMHFDDMWIWGNRLIR
;
A
#
# COMPACT_ATOMS: atom_id res chain seq x y z
N MET A 1 -22.32 0.25 -14.72
CA MET A 1 -21.86 -0.46 -13.52
C MET A 1 -20.54 0.19 -13.13
N ARG A 2 -20.42 0.80 -11.94
CA ARG A 2 -19.12 1.25 -11.45
C ARG A 2 -18.38 0.01 -10.98
N SER A 3 -17.20 -0.26 -11.51
CA SER A 3 -16.38 -1.36 -11.02
C SER A 3 -15.50 -0.86 -9.88
N GLU A 4 -15.39 -1.68 -8.83
CA GLU A 4 -14.34 -1.50 -7.83
C GLU A 4 -12.98 -1.62 -8.51
N VAL A 5 -12.02 -0.82 -8.03
CA VAL A 5 -10.63 -0.85 -8.50
C VAL A 5 -10.00 -2.16 -8.02
N PRO A 6 -9.49 -3.02 -8.91
CA PRO A 6 -8.71 -4.18 -8.50
C PRO A 6 -7.52 -3.73 -7.66
N ALA A 7 -7.39 -4.35 -6.50
CA ALA A 7 -6.28 -4.12 -5.57
C ALA A 7 -5.43 -5.39 -5.47
N GLU A 8 -4.11 -5.21 -5.50
CA GLU A 8 -3.14 -6.25 -5.22
C GLU A 8 -2.35 -5.85 -3.97
N ASP A 9 -2.62 -6.56 -2.87
CA ASP A 9 -2.07 -6.24 -1.56
C ASP A 9 -0.89 -7.15 -1.21
N TYR A 10 0.24 -6.53 -0.88
CA TYR A 10 1.45 -7.16 -0.38
C TYR A 10 1.69 -6.73 1.06
N GLY A 11 1.67 -7.68 1.98
CA GLY A 11 1.82 -7.34 3.38
C GLY A 11 1.29 -8.42 4.32
N PRO A 12 1.36 -8.15 5.62
CA PRO A 12 0.72 -8.98 6.62
C PRO A 12 -0.80 -8.89 6.54
N LYS A 13 -1.49 -9.94 6.96
CA LYS A 13 -2.96 -9.96 6.93
C LYS A 13 -3.51 -9.08 8.05
N VAL A 14 -4.29 -8.07 7.65
CA VAL A 14 -4.94 -7.16 8.59
C VAL A 14 -6.40 -7.55 8.80
N ASN A 15 -6.80 -7.66 10.07
CA ASN A 15 -8.20 -7.74 10.45
C ASN A 15 -8.66 -6.36 10.91
N PHE A 16 -9.22 -5.58 9.98
CA PHE A 16 -9.71 -4.23 10.24
C PHE A 16 -10.79 -4.19 11.32
N LYS A 17 -11.72 -5.17 11.31
CA LYS A 17 -12.82 -5.25 12.29
C LYS A 17 -12.31 -5.37 13.74
N HIS A 18 -11.23 -6.11 13.96
CA HIS A 18 -10.68 -6.34 15.30
C HIS A 18 -9.39 -5.57 15.57
N LYS A 19 -8.93 -4.75 14.61
CA LYS A 19 -7.66 -4.03 14.65
C LYS A 19 -6.46 -4.92 15.02
N LYS A 20 -6.33 -6.06 14.33
CA LYS A 20 -5.26 -7.05 14.54
C LYS A 20 -4.46 -7.29 13.27
N VAL A 21 -3.16 -7.50 13.43
CA VAL A 21 -2.23 -7.80 12.33
C VAL A 21 -1.67 -9.20 12.52
N LYS A 22 -1.64 -9.99 11.45
CA LYS A 22 -1.00 -11.31 11.39
C LYS A 22 0.14 -11.28 10.39
N THR A 23 1.36 -11.47 10.88
CA THR A 23 2.60 -11.46 10.08
C THR A 23 3.07 -12.86 9.69
N ASP A 24 2.32 -13.90 10.04
CA ASP A 24 2.63 -15.32 9.82
C ASP A 24 2.70 -15.70 8.33
N SER A 25 1.93 -15.03 7.49
CA SER A 25 1.91 -15.28 6.04
C SER A 25 2.75 -14.31 5.20
N PHE A 26 3.40 -13.33 5.81
CA PHE A 26 4.16 -12.33 5.06
C PHE A 26 5.57 -12.84 4.77
N VAL A 27 5.89 -13.03 3.49
CA VAL A 27 7.18 -13.57 3.03
C VAL A 27 8.13 -12.50 2.50
N GLY A 28 7.68 -11.24 2.43
CA GLY A 28 8.43 -10.12 1.89
C GLY A 28 7.65 -9.35 0.84
N MET A 29 8.27 -8.26 0.36
CA MET A 29 7.75 -7.45 -0.73
C MET A 29 8.10 -8.07 -2.09
N PRO A 30 7.37 -7.76 -3.16
CA PRO A 30 7.72 -8.21 -4.50
C PRO A 30 9.02 -7.54 -4.97
N GLU A 31 9.75 -8.20 -5.86
CA GLU A 31 11.10 -7.80 -6.29
C GLU A 31 11.17 -6.37 -6.86
N TYR A 32 10.11 -5.92 -7.54
CA TYR A 32 10.08 -4.57 -8.09
C TYR A 32 9.97 -3.47 -7.01
N ALA A 33 9.60 -3.81 -5.77
CA ALA A 33 9.49 -2.85 -4.68
C ALA A 33 10.85 -2.21 -4.37
N ASP A 34 11.95 -2.98 -4.45
CA ASP A 34 13.30 -2.47 -4.23
C ASP A 34 13.67 -1.37 -5.23
N MET A 35 13.27 -1.55 -6.50
CA MET A 35 13.47 -0.54 -7.54
C MET A 35 12.71 0.76 -7.21
N LEU A 36 11.49 0.66 -6.69
CA LEU A 36 10.70 1.82 -6.28
C LEU A 36 11.31 2.53 -5.07
N LEU A 37 11.72 1.76 -4.05
CA LEU A 37 12.34 2.31 -2.84
C LEU A 37 13.65 3.03 -3.15
N GLU A 38 14.49 2.49 -4.04
CA GLU A 38 15.71 3.18 -4.44
C GLU A 38 15.40 4.49 -5.19
N LYS A 39 14.41 4.49 -6.10
CA LYS A 39 13.97 5.74 -6.75
C LYS A 39 13.46 6.76 -5.74
N MET A 40 12.64 6.34 -4.79
CA MET A 40 12.14 7.22 -3.72
C MET A 40 13.28 7.82 -2.90
N ARG A 41 14.28 7.00 -2.57
CA ARG A 41 15.49 7.44 -1.87
C ARG A 41 16.25 8.51 -2.66
N THR A 42 16.39 8.36 -3.98
CA THR A 42 17.03 9.38 -4.83
C THR A 42 16.26 10.70 -4.90
N ILE A 43 14.93 10.66 -4.80
CA ILE A 43 14.08 11.86 -4.83
C ILE A 43 14.23 12.65 -3.53
N SER A 44 14.25 11.97 -2.37
CA SER A 44 14.41 12.64 -1.09
C SER A 44 15.08 11.73 -0.07
N GLN A 45 16.40 11.85 0.05
CA GLN A 45 17.18 11.08 1.03
C GLN A 45 16.71 11.35 2.46
N GLU A 46 16.42 12.60 2.80
CA GLU A 46 16.03 13.02 4.15
C GLU A 46 14.67 12.41 4.58
N LYS A 47 13.67 12.43 3.68
CA LYS A 47 12.31 11.99 4.01
C LYS A 47 12.06 10.52 3.70
N LEU A 48 12.64 10.01 2.62
CA LEU A 48 12.33 8.70 2.03
C LEU A 48 13.49 7.72 2.11
N GLY A 49 14.71 8.16 2.45
CA GLY A 49 15.88 7.28 2.44
C GLY A 49 15.90 6.19 3.51
N ASN A 50 15.10 6.37 4.57
CA ASN A 50 14.89 5.35 5.62
C ASN A 50 13.45 4.80 5.60
N TYR A 51 12.73 4.99 4.50
CA TYR A 51 11.38 4.45 4.35
C TYR A 51 11.45 2.93 4.14
N VAL A 52 10.71 2.19 4.96
CA VAL A 52 10.58 0.75 4.85
C VAL A 52 9.08 0.45 4.83
N PRO A 53 8.53 -0.02 3.69
CA PRO A 53 7.11 -0.33 3.60
C PRO A 53 6.81 -1.60 4.41
N PHE A 54 5.74 -1.55 5.18
CA PHE A 54 5.21 -2.72 5.88
C PHE A 54 4.08 -3.40 5.09
N GLU A 55 3.38 -2.61 4.27
CA GLU A 55 2.36 -3.03 3.33
C GLU A 55 2.55 -2.22 2.03
N MET A 56 2.20 -2.80 0.89
CA MET A 56 2.11 -2.14 -0.40
C MET A 56 0.85 -2.61 -1.12
N CYS A 57 0.07 -1.67 -1.66
CA CYS A 57 -1.15 -1.94 -2.40
C CYS A 57 -1.02 -1.36 -3.81
N ASN A 58 -1.14 -2.20 -4.84
CA ASN A 58 -1.26 -1.74 -6.22
C ASN A 58 -2.73 -1.58 -6.58
N LEU A 59 -3.09 -0.45 -7.18
CA LEU A 59 -4.45 -0.16 -7.62
C LEU A 59 -4.48 -0.03 -9.15
N GLU A 60 -5.30 -0.84 -9.83
CA GLU A 60 -5.42 -0.82 -11.28
C GLU A 60 -6.64 -0.03 -11.76
N TYR A 61 -6.43 1.20 -12.24
CA TYR A 61 -7.52 2.05 -12.73
C TYR A 61 -7.78 1.81 -14.22
N ASP A 62 -8.96 1.26 -14.53
CA ASP A 62 -9.44 1.07 -15.91
C ASP A 62 -10.52 2.10 -16.26
N GLN A 63 -10.24 2.97 -17.24
CA GLN A 63 -11.17 3.99 -17.73
C GLN A 63 -12.42 3.39 -18.38
N SER A 64 -12.28 2.27 -19.11
CA SER A 64 -13.40 1.62 -19.81
C SER A 64 -14.45 1.09 -18.82
N LYS A 65 -14.00 0.64 -17.65
CA LYS A 65 -14.83 0.17 -16.54
C LYS A 65 -15.25 1.28 -15.58
N ARG A 66 -14.75 2.51 -15.79
CA ARG A 66 -14.95 3.68 -14.91
C ARG A 66 -14.59 3.35 -13.46
N SER A 67 -13.43 2.69 -13.30
CA SER A 67 -12.92 2.31 -11.99
C SER A 67 -12.68 3.56 -11.16
N THR A 68 -13.19 3.57 -9.93
CA THR A 68 -13.08 4.72 -9.03
C THR A 68 -12.82 4.23 -7.62
N ILE A 69 -12.04 4.99 -6.88
CA ILE A 69 -11.94 4.83 -5.43
C ILE A 69 -12.99 5.73 -4.79
N GLU A 70 -13.79 5.18 -3.89
CA GLU A 70 -14.74 5.98 -3.13
C GLU A 70 -14.00 6.86 -2.13
N MET A 71 -14.56 8.02 -1.80
CA MET A 71 -13.95 8.90 -0.79
C MET A 71 -13.95 8.20 0.58
N HIS A 72 -12.77 8.03 1.15
CA HIS A 72 -12.57 7.35 2.43
C HIS A 72 -11.38 7.94 3.19
N PHE A 73 -11.32 7.62 4.49
CA PHE A 73 -10.14 7.86 5.33
C PHE A 73 -9.36 6.56 5.46
N ASP A 74 -8.03 6.64 5.39
CA ASP A 74 -7.19 5.48 5.71
C ASP A 74 -7.31 5.09 7.18
N ASP A 75 -7.14 3.82 7.46
CA ASP A 75 -7.02 3.26 8.80
C ASP A 75 -5.72 3.71 9.48
N MET A 76 -5.71 4.95 10.01
CA MET A 76 -4.54 5.55 10.66
C MET A 76 -4.03 4.75 11.87
N TRP A 77 -4.87 3.93 12.49
CA TRP A 77 -4.47 3.11 13.65
C TRP A 77 -3.37 2.11 13.30
N ILE A 78 -3.24 1.75 12.02
CA ILE A 78 -2.26 0.77 11.56
C ILE A 78 -1.15 1.42 10.74
N TRP A 79 -1.47 2.36 9.84
CA TRP A 79 -0.48 2.98 8.94
C TRP A 79 0.15 4.27 9.49
N GLY A 80 -0.48 4.87 10.50
CA GLY A 80 -0.02 6.11 11.13
C GLY A 80 0.26 7.21 10.12
N ASN A 81 1.33 7.96 10.35
CA ASN A 81 1.73 9.11 9.52
C ASN A 81 2.74 8.75 8.42
N ARG A 82 2.97 7.45 8.16
CA ARG A 82 3.98 6.96 7.20
C ARG A 82 3.36 6.38 5.93
N LEU A 83 2.10 6.70 5.66
CA LEU A 83 1.41 6.30 4.45
C LEU A 83 1.86 7.17 3.26
N ILE A 84 2.20 6.52 2.15
CA ILE A 84 2.61 7.17 0.90
C ILE A 84 1.63 6.70 -0.18
N ARG A 85 1.07 7.64 -0.95
CA ARG A 85 0.12 7.41 -2.05
C ARG A 85 0.63 8.07 -3.32
#